data_AF-A0A2W6CVU4-F1
#
_entry.id   AF-A0A2W6CVU4-F1
#
_cell.length_a   1.000
_cell.length_b   1.000
_cell.length_c   1.000
_cell.angle_alpha   90.00
_cell.angle_beta   90.00
_cell.angle_gamma   90.00
#
_symmetry.space_group_name_H-M   'P 1'
#
loop_
_entity.id
_entity.type
_entity.pdbx_description
1 polymer ?
#
loop_
_entity_poly.entity_id
_entity_poly.type
_entity_poly.pdbx_seq_one_letter_code
_entity_poly.pdbx_strand_id
1 'polypeptide(L)'
;MVTAQEQVTSGHPPPPDADRPTTGRRRWLTRRHLQVAIGLLWLLDGALQFQPYMFKAGADGLLGPLAENTMGRPNMLTDVIGTAVNQFGAHQALYNSCFAAIQILIAIGLLWRRALRPALALSVAWALVVWVLGEALGQMTAPQASTPFGAPGAALLYILAALMLWPKKDDVEPAIADAGLLGVRGSRWAWAAVWGGTALLELELANHSPDSISAQLAHQADGQLGLLAALDRGAAHLLAGHGVEVALGVLVVQIFIAQGILRGPTRRLALGIGIGVALVYWVVAQNFGGIFTGQATDPNSGPVWVLLALLLWPRRTCAMNHEKT
;
A
#
# COMPACT_ATOMS: atom_id res chain seq x y z
N MET A 1 -19.05 -80.21 -24.11
CA MET A 1 -20.23 -79.59 -24.76
C MET A 1 -20.60 -78.38 -23.92
N VAL A 2 -20.41 -77.16 -24.46
CA VAL A 2 -21.27 -75.94 -24.39
C VAL A 2 -21.77 -75.55 -22.98
N THR A 3 -21.52 -74.37 -22.38
CA THR A 3 -21.37 -72.99 -22.92
C THR A 3 -20.76 -72.07 -21.86
N ALA A 4 -19.82 -71.20 -22.26
CA ALA A 4 -19.46 -69.99 -21.53
C ALA A 4 -20.48 -68.89 -21.87
N GLN A 5 -21.06 -68.23 -20.86
CA GLN A 5 -21.90 -67.05 -21.05
C GLN A 5 -21.01 -65.81 -21.12
N GLU A 6 -20.87 -65.29 -22.33
CA GLU A 6 -20.28 -63.99 -22.63
C GLU A 6 -21.36 -62.92 -22.41
N GLN A 7 -21.20 -62.08 -21.39
CA GLN A 7 -22.06 -60.93 -21.17
C GLN A 7 -21.76 -59.86 -22.23
N VAL A 8 -22.68 -59.75 -23.19
CA VAL A 8 -22.73 -58.65 -24.17
C VAL A 8 -23.03 -57.35 -23.43
N THR A 9 -22.01 -56.53 -23.21
CA THR A 9 -22.17 -55.13 -22.81
C THR A 9 -22.79 -54.37 -23.98
N SER A 10 -24.07 -54.03 -23.85
CA SER A 10 -24.81 -53.19 -24.79
C SER A 10 -24.08 -51.86 -25.01
N GLY A 11 -23.71 -51.59 -26.26
CA GLY A 11 -23.12 -50.33 -26.69
C GLY A 11 -24.13 -49.18 -26.61
N HIS A 12 -24.12 -48.45 -25.50
CA HIS A 12 -24.54 -47.04 -25.51
C HIS A 12 -23.30 -46.18 -25.82
N PRO A 13 -23.33 -45.35 -26.87
CA PRO A 13 -22.29 -44.35 -27.04
C PRO A 13 -22.28 -43.45 -25.78
N PRO A 14 -21.10 -43.13 -25.22
CA PRO A 14 -21.05 -42.19 -24.11
C PRO A 14 -21.71 -40.87 -24.53
N PRO A 15 -22.50 -40.23 -23.66
CA PRO A 15 -23.15 -38.97 -23.99
C PRO A 15 -22.10 -37.97 -24.47
N PRO A 16 -22.30 -37.33 -25.64
CA PRO A 16 -21.39 -36.29 -26.08
C PRO A 16 -21.53 -35.12 -25.10
N ASP A 17 -20.41 -34.64 -24.58
CA ASP A 17 -20.27 -33.37 -23.84
C ASP A 17 -20.63 -33.32 -22.34
N ALA A 18 -20.18 -34.29 -21.52
CA ALA A 18 -20.09 -34.07 -20.06
C ALA A 18 -18.78 -33.37 -19.60
N ASP A 19 -17.78 -33.27 -20.48
CA ASP A 19 -16.43 -32.77 -20.15
C ASP A 19 -16.09 -31.41 -20.77
N ARG A 20 -17.09 -30.58 -21.11
CA ARG A 20 -16.78 -29.18 -21.44
C ARG A 20 -16.58 -28.41 -20.13
N PRO A 21 -15.36 -27.93 -19.80
CA PRO A 21 -15.18 -27.01 -18.69
C PRO A 21 -16.07 -25.80 -18.95
N THR A 22 -17.14 -25.68 -18.15
CA THR A 22 -18.10 -24.58 -18.20
C THR A 22 -17.33 -23.27 -18.11
N THR A 23 -17.31 -22.53 -19.23
CA THR A 23 -17.03 -21.09 -19.33
C THR A 23 -16.04 -20.56 -18.30
N GLY A 24 -14.75 -20.57 -18.65
CA GLY A 24 -13.70 -19.95 -17.85
C GLY A 24 -14.03 -18.49 -17.55
N ARG A 25 -14.58 -18.21 -16.37
CA ARG A 25 -14.72 -16.84 -15.86
C ARG A 25 -13.32 -16.24 -15.84
N ARG A 26 -13.04 -15.33 -16.77
CA ARG A 26 -11.81 -14.53 -16.76
C ARG A 26 -11.62 -13.98 -15.35
N ARG A 27 -10.50 -14.34 -14.71
CA ARG A 27 -10.11 -13.74 -13.44
C ARG A 27 -9.79 -12.27 -13.73
N TRP A 28 -10.66 -11.36 -13.27
CA TRP A 28 -10.53 -9.91 -13.48
C TRP A 28 -9.21 -9.35 -12.92
N LEU A 29 -8.64 -9.99 -11.88
CA LEU A 29 -7.39 -9.56 -11.26
C LEU A 29 -6.40 -10.73 -11.10
N THR A 30 -5.19 -10.56 -11.65
CA THR A 30 -4.11 -11.56 -11.62
C THR A 30 -2.95 -11.06 -10.78
N ARG A 31 -2.07 -11.97 -10.32
CA ARG A 31 -0.82 -11.58 -9.63
C ARG A 31 0.00 -10.63 -10.51
N ARG A 32 0.05 -10.90 -11.82
CA ARG A 32 0.79 -10.07 -12.76
C ARG A 32 0.23 -8.66 -12.88
N HIS A 33 -1.09 -8.46 -12.84
CA HIS A 33 -1.68 -7.12 -12.83
C HIS A 33 -1.21 -6.31 -11.62
N LEU A 34 -1.16 -6.93 -10.43
CA LEU A 34 -0.69 -6.24 -9.22
C LEU A 34 0.83 -6.03 -9.20
N GLN A 35 1.62 -6.93 -9.80
CA GLN A 35 3.06 -6.71 -10.01
C GLN A 35 3.32 -5.54 -10.95
N VAL A 36 2.50 -5.39 -12.00
CA VAL A 36 2.56 -4.23 -12.89
C VAL A 36 2.14 -2.98 -12.13
N ALA A 37 1.09 -3.02 -11.32
CA ALA A 37 0.64 -1.88 -10.53
C ALA A 37 1.75 -1.36 -9.58
N ILE A 38 2.38 -2.22 -8.77
CA ILE A 38 3.50 -1.80 -7.91
C ILE A 38 4.72 -1.33 -8.72
N GLY A 39 4.98 -1.92 -9.90
CA GLY A 39 6.03 -1.46 -10.80
C GLY A 39 5.74 -0.07 -11.38
N LEU A 40 4.48 0.23 -11.70
CA LEU A 40 4.05 1.55 -12.16
C LEU A 40 4.10 2.60 -11.06
N LEU A 41 3.79 2.23 -9.81
CA LEU A 41 3.95 3.14 -8.68
C LEU A 41 5.44 3.48 -8.47
N TRP A 42 6.35 2.49 -8.47
CA TRP A 42 7.79 2.77 -8.45
C TRP A 42 8.28 3.61 -9.63
N LEU A 43 7.68 3.42 -10.81
CA LEU A 43 8.01 4.22 -12.00
C LEU A 43 7.58 5.67 -11.80
N LEU A 44 6.39 5.88 -11.24
CA LEU A 44 5.89 7.20 -10.90
C LEU A 44 6.79 7.87 -9.87
N ASP A 45 7.12 7.19 -8.77
CA ASP A 45 8.03 7.70 -7.73
C ASP A 45 9.37 8.14 -8.37
N GLY A 46 9.98 7.27 -9.17
CA GLY A 46 11.22 7.56 -9.89
C GLY A 46 11.11 8.73 -10.89
N ALA A 47 9.96 8.90 -11.54
CA ALA A 47 9.72 10.03 -12.42
C ALA A 47 9.53 11.34 -11.63
N LEU A 48 8.87 11.30 -10.48
CA LEU A 48 8.66 12.44 -9.60
C LEU A 48 9.98 12.97 -9.03
N GLN A 49 10.98 12.10 -8.82
CA GLN A 49 12.33 12.53 -8.44
C GLN A 49 13.00 13.46 -9.47
N PHE A 50 12.56 13.48 -10.74
CA PHE A 50 13.08 14.39 -11.77
C PHE A 50 12.43 15.78 -11.78
N GLN A 51 11.54 16.08 -10.83
CA GLN A 51 10.99 17.43 -10.68
C GLN A 51 12.10 18.45 -10.41
N PRO A 52 12.01 19.69 -10.95
CA PRO A 52 12.99 20.75 -10.66
C PRO A 52 13.16 21.03 -9.16
N TYR A 53 12.09 20.87 -8.37
CA TYR A 53 12.10 21.01 -6.92
C TYR A 53 13.13 20.10 -6.24
N MET A 54 13.27 18.85 -6.70
CA MET A 54 14.18 17.86 -6.11
C MET A 54 15.66 18.22 -6.26
N PHE A 55 15.97 19.14 -7.18
CA PHE A 55 17.32 19.64 -7.43
C PHE A 55 17.58 21.04 -6.88
N LYS A 56 16.59 21.70 -6.26
CA LYS A 56 16.79 22.98 -5.58
C LYS A 56 17.65 22.80 -4.34
N ALA A 57 18.67 23.63 -4.17
CA ALA A 57 19.58 23.55 -3.03
C ALA A 57 18.91 23.97 -1.72
N GLY A 58 19.31 23.32 -0.62
CA GLY A 58 18.89 23.70 0.72
C GLY A 58 17.41 23.49 1.00
N ALA A 59 16.85 24.25 1.93
CA ALA A 59 15.49 24.08 2.43
C ALA A 59 14.39 24.30 1.36
N ASP A 60 14.71 24.98 0.26
CA ASP A 60 13.76 25.25 -0.84
C ASP A 60 13.52 24.05 -1.76
N GLY A 61 14.21 22.93 -1.53
CA GLY A 61 14.06 21.67 -2.25
C GLY A 61 13.91 20.47 -1.31
N LEU A 62 14.23 19.27 -1.80
CA LEU A 62 14.07 18.00 -1.08
C LEU A 62 14.73 17.97 0.31
N LEU A 63 15.79 18.75 0.54
CA LEU A 63 16.45 18.85 1.84
C LEU A 63 15.56 19.44 2.94
N GLY A 64 14.62 20.34 2.61
CA GLY A 64 13.72 20.96 3.59
C GLY A 64 12.87 19.91 4.32
N PRO A 65 11.99 19.19 3.61
CA PRO A 65 11.16 18.14 4.20
C PRO A 65 11.99 17.02 4.87
N LEU A 66 13.16 16.67 4.32
CA LEU A 66 14.04 15.69 4.97
C LEU A 66 14.65 16.21 6.27
N ALA A 67 14.94 17.52 6.38
CA ALA A 67 15.41 18.12 7.62
C ALA A 67 14.28 18.24 8.66
N GLU A 68 13.03 18.41 8.24
CA GLU A 68 11.86 18.42 9.14
C GLU A 68 11.72 17.09 9.91
N ASN A 69 12.10 15.97 9.31
CA ASN A 69 12.17 14.67 9.99
C ASN A 69 13.17 14.62 11.16
N THR A 70 14.07 15.60 11.27
CA THR A 70 15.00 15.74 12.40
C THR A 70 14.48 16.68 13.49
N MET A 71 13.35 17.36 13.25
CA MET A 71 12.72 18.25 14.21
C MET A 71 12.04 17.42 15.31
N GLY A 72 12.36 17.71 16.56
CA GLY A 72 11.81 17.00 17.71
C GLY A 72 12.85 16.78 18.80
N ARG A 73 12.53 15.88 19.75
CA ARG A 73 13.48 15.50 20.79
C ARG A 73 14.62 14.69 20.18
N PRO A 74 15.89 15.11 20.37
CA PRO A 74 17.04 14.35 19.90
C PRO A 74 17.01 12.92 20.40
N ASN A 75 17.18 11.99 19.48
CA ASN A 75 17.27 10.56 19.73
C ASN A 75 18.07 9.88 18.61
N MET A 76 18.36 8.59 18.76
CA MET A 76 19.19 7.86 17.81
C MET A 76 18.65 7.91 16.36
N LEU A 77 17.33 7.92 16.16
CA LEU A 77 16.73 8.04 14.82
C LEU A 77 17.00 9.42 14.22
N THR A 78 16.74 10.50 14.96
CA THR A 78 16.99 11.87 14.48
C THR A 78 18.47 12.12 14.21
N ASP A 79 19.38 11.50 14.98
CA ASP A 79 20.83 11.60 14.77
C ASP A 79 21.28 10.89 13.48
N VAL A 80 20.74 9.71 13.21
CA VAL A 80 20.99 8.96 11.98
C VAL A 80 20.47 9.72 10.77
N ILE A 81 19.23 10.22 10.84
CA ILE A 81 18.63 11.04 9.77
C ILE A 81 19.43 12.32 9.58
N GLY A 82 19.79 13.04 10.65
CA GLY A 82 20.58 14.26 10.58
C GLY A 82 21.95 14.06 9.93
N THR A 83 22.61 12.94 10.22
CA THR A 83 23.86 12.57 9.54
C THR A 83 23.64 12.33 8.05
N ALA A 84 22.57 11.63 7.68
CA ALA A 84 22.22 11.39 6.28
C ALA A 84 21.85 12.68 5.53
N VAL A 85 21.08 13.58 6.15
CA VAL A 85 20.70 14.90 5.60
C VAL A 85 21.94 15.76 5.36
N ASN A 86 22.87 15.82 6.31
CA ASN A 86 24.12 16.56 6.16
C ASN A 86 24.97 16.03 4.99
N GLN A 87 25.10 14.70 4.87
CA GLN A 87 25.83 14.08 3.77
C GLN A 87 25.13 14.30 2.41
N PHE A 88 23.80 14.18 2.40
CA PHE A 88 22.98 14.40 1.21
C PHE A 88 23.12 15.84 0.71
N GLY A 89 23.13 16.82 1.62
CA GLY A 89 23.19 18.23 1.26
C GLY A 89 24.44 18.66 0.50
N ALA A 90 25.57 17.98 0.73
CA ALA A 90 26.81 18.24 -0.01
C ALA A 90 26.71 17.88 -1.50
N HIS A 91 25.89 16.89 -1.86
CA HIS A 91 25.80 16.35 -3.22
C HIS A 91 24.36 16.02 -3.64
N GLN A 92 23.40 16.88 -3.29
CA GLN A 92 21.97 16.62 -3.43
C GLN A 92 21.57 16.14 -4.84
N ALA A 93 22.04 16.82 -5.89
CA ALA A 93 21.70 16.46 -7.27
C ALA A 93 22.15 15.04 -7.65
N LEU A 94 23.33 14.62 -7.18
CA LEU A 94 23.86 13.29 -7.42
C LEU A 94 23.03 12.23 -6.68
N TYR A 95 22.80 12.43 -5.38
CA TYR A 95 22.01 11.48 -4.58
C TYR A 95 20.58 11.36 -5.10
N ASN A 96 19.92 12.48 -5.42
CA ASN A 96 18.57 12.46 -5.98
C ASN A 96 18.52 11.71 -7.33
N SER A 97 19.52 11.90 -8.19
CA SER A 97 19.65 11.14 -9.44
C SER A 97 19.82 9.64 -9.19
N CYS A 98 20.59 9.25 -8.18
CA CYS A 98 20.73 7.86 -7.75
C CYS A 98 19.41 7.30 -7.21
N PHE A 99 18.64 8.07 -6.43
CA PHE A 99 17.34 7.66 -5.91
C PHE A 99 16.36 7.38 -7.06
N ALA A 100 16.25 8.31 -8.01
CA ALA A 100 15.45 8.15 -9.23
C ALA A 100 15.86 6.90 -10.02
N ALA A 101 17.17 6.69 -10.21
CA ALA A 101 17.70 5.54 -10.95
C ALA A 101 17.37 4.20 -10.26
N ILE A 102 17.48 4.11 -8.93
CA ILE A 102 17.11 2.91 -8.17
C ILE A 102 15.62 2.62 -8.32
N GLN A 103 14.76 3.64 -8.17
CA GLN A 103 13.31 3.51 -8.29
C GLN A 103 12.88 3.05 -9.69
N ILE A 104 13.47 3.64 -10.74
CA ILE A 104 13.24 3.21 -12.14
C ILE A 104 13.76 1.79 -12.39
N LEU A 105 14.93 1.43 -11.84
CA LEU A 105 15.48 0.08 -11.97
C LEU A 105 14.56 -0.96 -11.33
N ILE A 106 14.02 -0.66 -10.14
CA ILE A 106 13.01 -1.49 -9.49
C ILE A 106 11.78 -1.62 -10.39
N ALA A 107 11.25 -0.50 -10.89
CA ALA A 107 10.09 -0.50 -11.78
C ALA A 107 10.29 -1.37 -13.03
N ILE A 108 11.37 -1.16 -13.77
CA ILE A 108 11.73 -1.95 -14.96
C ILE A 108 11.86 -3.43 -14.59
N GLY A 109 12.53 -3.74 -13.47
CA GLY A 109 12.70 -5.10 -13.00
C GLY A 109 11.38 -5.79 -12.63
N LEU A 110 10.42 -5.07 -12.05
CA LEU A 110 9.07 -5.57 -11.75
C LEU A 110 8.23 -5.75 -13.04
N LEU A 111 8.41 -4.86 -14.02
CA LEU A 111 7.80 -4.98 -15.33
C LEU A 111 8.45 -6.07 -16.20
N TRP A 112 9.68 -6.48 -15.91
CA TRP A 112 10.34 -7.57 -16.61
C TRP A 112 10.25 -8.89 -15.83
N ARG A 113 9.45 -9.84 -16.34
CA ARG A 113 9.21 -11.14 -15.68
C ARG A 113 10.48 -11.89 -15.23
N ARG A 114 11.59 -11.77 -15.96
CA ARG A 114 12.87 -12.44 -15.64
C ARG A 114 13.57 -11.82 -14.43
N ALA A 115 13.41 -10.51 -14.24
CA ALA A 115 14.03 -9.74 -13.15
C ALA A 115 13.09 -9.53 -11.95
N LEU A 116 11.88 -10.09 -11.96
CA LEU A 116 10.87 -9.86 -10.95
C LEU A 116 11.34 -10.15 -9.51
N ARG A 117 11.97 -11.31 -9.27
CA ARG A 117 12.45 -11.67 -7.92
C ARG A 117 13.55 -10.74 -7.40
N PRO A 118 14.65 -10.49 -8.15
CA PRO A 118 15.65 -9.53 -7.69
C PRO A 118 15.08 -8.12 -7.56
N ALA A 119 14.15 -7.71 -8.43
CA ALA A 119 13.48 -6.41 -8.32
C ALA A 119 12.60 -6.29 -7.06
N LEU A 120 11.89 -7.35 -6.66
CA LEU A 120 11.15 -7.37 -5.39
C LEU A 120 12.09 -7.30 -4.18
N ALA A 121 13.25 -7.98 -4.23
CA ALA A 121 14.24 -7.90 -3.16
C ALA A 121 14.82 -6.48 -3.04
N LEU A 122 15.17 -5.88 -4.18
CA LEU A 122 15.65 -4.50 -4.24
C LEU A 122 14.56 -3.52 -3.78
N SER A 123 13.30 -3.74 -4.16
CA SER A 123 12.14 -2.96 -3.69
C SER A 123 12.02 -2.99 -2.18
N VAL A 124 12.18 -4.15 -1.53
CA VAL A 124 12.13 -4.26 -0.06
C VAL A 124 13.28 -3.52 0.58
N ALA A 125 14.51 -3.73 0.08
CA ALA A 125 15.70 -3.07 0.62
C ALA A 125 15.63 -1.55 0.48
N TRP A 126 15.22 -1.05 -0.69
CA TRP A 126 15.11 0.38 -0.96
C TRP A 126 13.97 1.02 -0.19
N ALA A 127 12.80 0.40 -0.15
CA ALA A 127 11.68 0.89 0.66
C ALA A 127 12.03 0.94 2.15
N LEU A 128 12.86 0.02 2.67
CA LEU A 128 13.34 0.11 4.05
C LEU A 128 14.22 1.34 4.29
N VAL A 129 15.11 1.66 3.33
CA VAL A 129 15.94 2.88 3.39
C VAL A 129 15.06 4.13 3.39
N VAL A 130 14.09 4.20 2.48
CA VAL A 130 13.14 5.32 2.40
C VAL A 130 12.30 5.42 3.67
N TRP A 131 11.78 4.30 4.19
CA TRP A 131 10.95 4.31 5.38
C TRP A 131 11.71 4.85 6.61
N VAL A 132 12.97 4.46 6.79
CA VAL A 132 13.78 4.91 7.92
C VAL A 132 14.30 6.33 7.74
N LEU A 133 14.89 6.65 6.59
CA LEU A 133 15.61 7.92 6.38
C LEU A 133 14.75 9.00 5.73
N GLY A 134 13.89 8.63 4.79
CA GLY A 134 13.04 9.56 4.03
C GLY A 134 11.72 9.87 4.72
N GLU A 135 11.11 8.88 5.38
CA GLU A 135 9.79 9.02 6.03
C GLU A 135 9.88 9.04 7.57
N ALA A 136 11.08 8.91 8.16
CA ALA A 136 11.29 8.87 9.62
C ALA A 136 10.40 7.85 10.35
N LEU A 137 10.42 6.60 9.88
CA LEU A 137 9.51 5.52 10.29
C LEU A 137 8.04 5.84 10.02
N GLY A 138 7.76 6.52 8.90
CA GLY A 138 6.41 6.89 8.50
C GLY A 138 5.75 7.88 9.44
N GLN A 139 6.56 8.75 10.04
CA GLN A 139 6.15 9.73 11.05
C GLN A 139 5.56 9.12 12.32
N MET A 140 5.57 7.80 12.52
CA MET A 140 4.88 7.14 13.64
C MET A 140 5.38 7.55 15.04
N THR A 141 6.56 8.17 15.12
CA THR A 141 7.14 8.71 16.36
C THR A 141 7.01 10.22 16.49
N ALA A 142 6.51 10.90 15.46
CA ALA A 142 6.29 12.33 15.45
C ALA A 142 4.98 12.66 16.18
N PRO A 143 4.90 13.83 16.85
CA PRO A 143 3.64 14.31 17.38
C PRO A 143 2.58 14.48 16.28
N GLN A 144 1.32 14.22 16.59
CA GLN A 144 0.19 14.30 15.64
C GLN A 144 0.26 13.29 14.46
N ALA A 145 1.08 12.24 14.57
CA ALA A 145 1.07 11.18 13.58
C ALA A 145 -0.33 10.57 13.47
N SER A 146 -0.81 10.35 12.25
CA SER A 146 -2.11 9.72 12.03
C SER A 146 -2.20 9.10 10.64
N THR A 147 -3.10 8.13 10.51
CA THR A 147 -3.28 7.39 9.25
C THR A 147 -3.75 8.26 8.08
N PRO A 148 -4.70 9.21 8.28
CA PRO A 148 -5.14 10.09 7.21
C PRO A 148 -3.99 10.86 6.56
N PHE A 149 -3.02 11.34 7.37
CA PHE A 149 -1.91 12.17 6.91
C PHE A 149 -0.65 11.39 6.51
N GLY A 150 -0.76 10.07 6.33
CA GLY A 150 0.27 9.27 5.65
C GLY A 150 0.97 8.24 6.52
N ALA A 151 0.73 8.18 7.83
CA ALA A 151 1.23 7.08 8.66
C ALA A 151 0.62 5.73 8.19
N PRO A 152 1.40 4.63 8.18
CA PRO A 152 2.75 4.44 8.71
C PRO A 152 3.85 4.70 7.67
N GLY A 153 3.59 5.55 6.68
CA GLY A 153 4.45 5.77 5.53
C GLY A 153 4.14 4.83 4.36
N ALA A 154 4.25 5.33 3.13
CA ALA A 154 4.01 4.54 1.93
C ALA A 154 5.06 3.42 1.79
N ALA A 155 6.32 3.72 2.13
CA ALA A 155 7.43 2.79 1.99
C ALA A 155 7.24 1.49 2.79
N LEU A 156 6.70 1.55 4.02
CA LEU A 156 6.36 0.34 4.78
C LEU A 156 5.32 -0.52 4.05
N LEU A 157 4.33 0.11 3.43
CA LEU A 157 3.31 -0.60 2.66
C LEU A 157 3.88 -1.23 1.39
N TYR A 158 4.87 -0.59 0.74
CA TYR A 158 5.62 -1.18 -0.37
C TYR A 158 6.38 -2.44 0.04
N ILE A 159 7.01 -2.44 1.23
CA ILE A 159 7.67 -3.62 1.78
C ILE A 159 6.66 -4.77 1.91
N LEU A 160 5.51 -4.52 2.55
CA LEU A 160 4.47 -5.52 2.72
C LEU A 160 3.92 -6.02 1.38
N ALA A 161 3.67 -5.11 0.44
CA ALA A 161 3.19 -5.45 -0.89
C ALA A 161 4.17 -6.36 -1.63
N ALA A 162 5.48 -6.05 -1.58
CA ALA A 162 6.52 -6.87 -2.20
C ALA A 162 6.61 -8.27 -1.58
N LEU A 163 6.52 -8.38 -0.25
CA LEU A 163 6.52 -9.66 0.46
C LEU A 163 5.29 -10.52 0.13
N MET A 164 4.11 -9.90 0.02
CA MET A 164 2.86 -10.56 -0.39
C MET A 164 2.84 -10.94 -1.88
N LEU A 165 3.49 -10.15 -2.74
CA LEU A 165 3.57 -10.39 -4.18
C LEU A 165 4.60 -11.43 -4.59
N TRP A 166 5.48 -11.82 -3.68
CA TRP A 166 6.58 -12.73 -3.96
C TRP A 166 6.12 -14.00 -4.69
N PRO A 167 6.73 -14.35 -5.83
CA PRO A 167 6.25 -15.47 -6.64
C PRO A 167 6.70 -16.83 -6.06
N LYS A 168 5.72 -17.68 -5.71
CA LYS A 168 5.90 -19.12 -5.40
C LYS A 168 5.33 -20.01 -6.53
N LYS A 169 5.78 -21.28 -6.59
CA LYS A 169 5.47 -22.21 -7.69
C LYS A 169 4.00 -22.63 -7.76
N ASP A 170 3.27 -22.64 -6.64
CA ASP A 170 1.90 -23.17 -6.57
C ASP A 170 0.90 -22.05 -6.22
N ASP A 171 0.22 -21.51 -7.24
CA ASP A 171 -0.71 -20.37 -7.13
C ASP A 171 -2.18 -20.85 -7.01
N VAL A 172 -2.44 -21.83 -6.15
CA VAL A 172 -3.78 -22.42 -5.89
C VAL A 172 -4.53 -21.71 -4.74
N GLU A 173 -3.87 -20.77 -4.06
CA GLU A 173 -4.37 -20.16 -2.84
C GLU A 173 -5.59 -19.23 -3.01
N PRO A 174 -6.42 -19.06 -1.96
CA PRO A 174 -7.64 -18.25 -1.99
C PRO A 174 -7.41 -16.76 -2.28
N ALA A 175 -6.25 -16.19 -1.99
CA ALA A 175 -5.88 -14.81 -2.36
C ALA A 175 -4.45 -14.75 -2.90
N ILE A 176 -4.06 -13.64 -3.55
CA ILE A 176 -2.71 -13.50 -4.11
C ILE A 176 -1.67 -13.46 -3.01
N ALA A 177 -1.95 -12.69 -1.95
CA ALA A 177 -1.07 -12.54 -0.79
C ALA A 177 -0.80 -13.87 -0.07
N ASP A 178 -1.77 -14.79 -0.09
CA ASP A 178 -1.71 -16.07 0.61
C ASP A 178 -0.55 -16.97 0.09
N ALA A 179 -0.17 -16.82 -1.18
CA ALA A 179 0.98 -17.52 -1.79
C ALA A 179 2.30 -16.71 -1.73
N GLY A 180 2.32 -15.55 -1.08
CA GLY A 180 3.53 -14.74 -0.86
C GLY A 180 4.48 -15.31 0.20
N LEU A 181 5.49 -14.54 0.59
CA LEU A 181 6.44 -14.93 1.65
C LEU A 181 5.78 -14.97 3.04
N LEU A 182 4.83 -14.06 3.30
CA LEU A 182 4.11 -13.99 4.57
C LEU A 182 3.09 -15.12 4.75
N GLY A 183 2.70 -15.78 3.66
CA GLY A 183 1.67 -16.82 3.67
C GLY A 183 0.28 -16.30 4.07
N VAL A 184 -0.67 -17.23 4.27
CA VAL A 184 -2.07 -16.91 4.58
C VAL A 184 -2.21 -16.13 5.90
N ARG A 185 -1.65 -16.67 6.99
CA ARG A 185 -1.81 -16.06 8.32
C ARG A 185 -0.98 -14.78 8.44
N GLY A 186 0.26 -14.79 7.96
CA GLY A 186 1.14 -13.63 8.06
C GLY A 186 0.61 -12.43 7.27
N SER A 187 0.03 -12.65 6.07
CA SER A 187 -0.52 -11.53 5.29
C SER A 187 -1.73 -10.87 5.96
N ARG A 188 -2.60 -11.67 6.60
CA ARG A 188 -3.76 -11.15 7.34
C ARG A 188 -3.35 -10.44 8.63
N TRP A 189 -2.39 -11.01 9.35
CA TRP A 189 -1.84 -10.38 10.55
C TRP A 189 -1.08 -9.10 10.23
N ALA A 190 -0.35 -9.05 9.12
CA ALA A 190 0.31 -7.82 8.67
C ALA A 190 -0.73 -6.71 8.39
N TRP A 191 -1.79 -7.01 7.65
CA TRP A 191 -2.90 -6.05 7.44
C TRP A 191 -3.51 -5.58 8.77
N ALA A 192 -3.86 -6.52 9.65
CA ALA A 192 -4.47 -6.20 10.94
C ALA A 192 -3.52 -5.41 11.85
N ALA A 193 -2.22 -5.73 11.83
CA ALA A 193 -1.20 -5.07 12.62
C ALA A 193 -0.96 -3.64 12.13
N VAL A 194 -0.95 -3.40 10.81
CA VAL A 194 -0.77 -2.03 10.32
C VAL A 194 -2.02 -1.19 10.62
N TRP A 195 -3.22 -1.62 10.21
CA TRP A 195 -4.44 -0.84 10.51
C TRP A 195 -4.69 -0.67 12.01
N GLY A 196 -4.46 -1.72 12.80
CA GLY A 196 -4.62 -1.67 14.25
C GLY A 196 -3.53 -0.85 14.93
N GLY A 197 -2.29 -0.95 14.45
CA GLY A 197 -1.16 -0.19 14.96
C GLY A 197 -1.29 1.30 14.67
N THR A 198 -1.71 1.67 13.47
CA THR A 198 -1.96 3.08 13.12
C THR A 198 -3.23 3.61 13.78
N ALA A 199 -4.22 2.77 14.09
CA ALA A 199 -5.35 3.18 14.92
C ALA A 199 -4.90 3.68 16.30
N LEU A 200 -3.85 3.09 16.88
CA LEU A 200 -3.32 3.54 18.17
C LEU A 200 -2.73 4.95 18.12
N LEU A 201 -2.30 5.43 16.94
CA LEU A 201 -1.83 6.80 16.77
C LEU A 201 -2.96 7.82 17.02
N GLU A 202 -4.19 7.44 16.71
CA GLU A 202 -5.37 8.29 16.93
C GLU A 202 -5.71 8.47 18.42
N LEU A 203 -5.09 7.67 19.31
CA LEU A 203 -5.18 7.86 20.77
C LEU A 203 -4.18 8.90 21.30
N GLU A 204 -3.25 9.38 20.47
CA GLU A 204 -2.31 10.41 20.87
C GLU A 204 -3.06 11.70 21.22
N LEU A 205 -2.75 12.26 22.40
CA LEU A 205 -3.44 13.45 22.91
C LEU A 205 -3.31 14.67 21.99
N ALA A 206 -2.23 14.73 21.19
CA ALA A 206 -2.03 15.80 20.24
C ALA A 206 -3.08 15.79 19.09
N ASN A 207 -3.58 14.60 18.72
CA ASN A 207 -4.66 14.44 17.75
C ASN A 207 -6.02 14.90 18.32
N HIS A 208 -6.16 15.01 19.64
CA HIS A 208 -7.40 15.40 20.33
C HIS A 208 -7.55 16.91 20.52
N SER A 209 -6.54 17.72 20.16
CA SER A 209 -6.67 19.17 20.18
C SER A 209 -7.79 19.63 19.22
N PRO A 210 -8.64 20.61 19.60
CA PRO A 210 -9.84 20.98 18.83
C PRO A 210 -9.58 21.24 17.34
N ASP A 211 -8.43 21.83 17.00
CA ASP A 211 -8.08 22.24 15.64
C ASP A 211 -6.86 21.50 15.06
N SER A 212 -6.42 20.39 15.64
CA SER A 212 -5.25 19.64 15.14
C SER A 212 -5.43 19.15 13.70
N ILE A 213 -6.57 18.51 13.42
CA ILE A 213 -6.87 17.90 12.12
C ILE A 213 -7.29 18.99 11.11
N SER A 214 -8.03 20.00 11.56
CA SER A 214 -8.40 21.14 10.70
C SER A 214 -7.17 21.93 10.26
N ALA A 215 -6.19 22.15 11.14
CA ALA A 215 -4.93 22.81 10.79
C ALA A 215 -4.11 21.99 9.80
N GLN A 216 -4.01 20.66 9.99
CA GLN A 216 -3.32 19.78 9.05
C GLN A 216 -3.97 19.81 7.66
N LEU A 217 -5.31 19.75 7.57
CA LEU A 217 -6.03 19.88 6.30
C LEU A 217 -5.85 21.26 5.67
N ALA A 218 -5.90 22.33 6.46
CA ALA A 218 -5.70 23.68 5.95
C ALA A 218 -4.28 23.84 5.38
N HIS A 219 -3.27 23.26 6.02
CA HIS A 219 -1.89 23.27 5.53
C HIS A 219 -1.73 22.48 4.23
N GLN A 220 -2.46 21.38 4.07
CA GLN A 220 -2.44 20.59 2.83
C GLN A 220 -2.91 21.37 1.60
N ALA A 221 -3.69 22.44 1.79
CA ALA A 221 -4.16 23.31 0.71
C ALA A 221 -3.04 24.15 0.06
N ASP A 222 -1.88 24.27 0.70
CA ASP A 222 -0.78 25.11 0.25
C ASP A 222 -0.18 24.56 -1.06
N GLY A 223 -0.06 25.43 -2.07
CA GLY A 223 0.49 25.06 -3.38
C GLY A 223 -0.39 24.13 -4.24
N GLN A 224 -1.59 23.75 -3.77
CA GLN A 224 -2.50 22.88 -4.50
C GLN A 224 -3.28 23.61 -5.61
N LEU A 225 -3.84 22.81 -6.52
CA LEU A 225 -4.81 23.29 -7.50
C LEU A 225 -6.08 23.80 -6.81
N GLY A 226 -6.72 24.82 -7.40
CA GLY A 226 -7.83 25.54 -6.76
C GLY A 226 -9.00 24.67 -6.27
N LEU A 227 -9.35 23.60 -7.00
CA LEU A 227 -10.41 22.67 -6.57
C LEU A 227 -10.00 21.86 -5.33
N LEU A 228 -8.77 21.34 -5.29
CA LEU A 228 -8.26 20.59 -4.14
C LEU A 228 -8.09 21.50 -2.93
N ALA A 229 -7.46 22.66 -3.14
CA ALA A 229 -7.31 23.65 -2.08
C ALA A 229 -8.66 24.12 -1.49
N ALA A 230 -9.71 24.20 -2.31
CA ALA A 230 -11.06 24.51 -1.84
C ALA A 230 -11.69 23.35 -1.06
N LEU A 231 -11.46 22.10 -1.49
CA LEU A 231 -11.88 20.90 -0.77
C LEU A 231 -11.19 20.81 0.60
N ASP A 232 -9.89 21.05 0.66
CA ASP A 232 -9.09 21.03 1.89
C ASP A 232 -9.57 22.08 2.89
N ARG A 233 -9.72 23.33 2.43
CA ARG A 233 -10.27 24.40 3.28
C ARG A 233 -11.69 24.09 3.73
N GLY A 234 -12.52 23.54 2.85
CA GLY A 234 -13.88 23.11 3.19
C GLY A 234 -13.89 22.03 4.27
N ALA A 235 -13.05 21.00 4.11
CA ALA A 235 -12.89 19.93 5.09
C ALA A 235 -12.32 20.47 6.42
N ALA A 236 -11.31 21.34 6.36
CA ALA A 236 -10.76 22.01 7.54
C ALA A 236 -11.81 22.80 8.31
N HIS A 237 -12.66 23.57 7.62
CA HIS A 237 -13.76 24.29 8.24
C HIS A 237 -14.83 23.37 8.86
N LEU A 238 -15.16 22.27 8.20
CA LEU A 238 -16.15 21.30 8.70
C LEU A 238 -15.67 20.54 9.93
N LEU A 239 -14.35 20.30 10.04
CA LEU A 239 -13.74 19.55 11.13
C LEU A 239 -13.16 20.44 12.23
N ALA A 240 -13.22 21.77 12.07
CA ALA A 240 -12.75 22.71 13.07
C ALA A 240 -13.48 22.51 14.41
N GLY A 241 -12.75 22.51 15.51
CA GLY A 241 -13.26 22.24 16.84
C GLY A 241 -13.62 20.78 17.16
N HIS A 242 -13.49 19.84 16.20
CA HIS A 242 -13.94 18.45 16.34
C HIS A 242 -12.80 17.42 16.38
N GLY A 243 -11.59 17.83 16.80
CA GLY A 243 -10.41 16.95 16.81
C GLY A 243 -10.61 15.60 17.53
N VAL A 244 -11.25 15.61 18.70
CA VAL A 244 -11.52 14.39 19.47
C VAL A 244 -12.45 13.44 18.71
N GLU A 245 -13.57 13.95 18.22
CA GLU A 245 -14.59 13.17 17.54
C GLU A 245 -14.06 12.55 16.25
N VAL A 246 -13.26 13.31 15.49
CA VAL A 246 -12.64 12.83 14.26
C VAL A 246 -11.59 11.77 14.56
N ALA A 247 -10.69 12.01 15.51
CA ALA A 247 -9.66 11.03 15.88
C ALA A 247 -10.29 9.71 16.37
N LEU A 248 -11.30 9.78 17.24
CA LEU A 248 -12.00 8.59 17.72
C LEU A 248 -12.83 7.90 16.63
N GLY A 249 -13.43 8.66 15.70
CA GLY A 249 -14.14 8.10 14.55
C GLY A 249 -13.18 7.32 13.64
N VAL A 250 -12.03 7.91 13.35
CA VAL A 250 -10.96 7.31 12.56
C VAL A 250 -10.41 6.06 13.26
N LEU A 251 -10.10 6.12 14.56
CA LEU A 251 -9.72 4.97 15.40
C LEU A 251 -10.71 3.80 15.24
N VAL A 252 -12.01 4.07 15.43
CA VAL A 252 -13.06 3.05 15.41
C VAL A 252 -13.11 2.38 14.04
N VAL A 253 -13.11 3.17 12.96
CA VAL A 253 -13.11 2.63 11.59
C VAL A 253 -11.88 1.77 11.33
N GLN A 254 -10.69 2.22 11.74
CA GLN A 254 -9.45 1.45 11.58
C GLN A 254 -9.48 0.13 12.35
N ILE A 255 -9.96 0.11 13.59
CA ILE A 255 -10.12 -1.12 14.37
C ILE A 255 -11.10 -2.08 13.69
N PHE A 256 -12.21 -1.57 13.14
CA PHE A 256 -13.15 -2.41 12.39
C PHE A 256 -12.50 -3.04 11.15
N ILE A 257 -11.70 -2.28 10.40
CA ILE A 257 -10.95 -2.80 9.23
C ILE A 257 -9.92 -3.85 9.67
N ALA A 258 -9.18 -3.58 10.75
CA ALA A 258 -8.16 -4.47 11.29
C ALA A 258 -8.72 -5.81 11.77
N GLN A 259 -9.82 -5.79 12.55
CA GLN A 259 -10.45 -7.01 13.05
C GLN A 259 -11.24 -7.74 11.97
N GLY A 260 -11.88 -6.99 11.07
CA GLY A 260 -12.77 -7.53 10.05
C GLY A 260 -12.09 -8.47 9.05
N ILE A 261 -10.77 -8.34 8.83
CA ILE A 261 -10.03 -9.27 7.95
C ILE A 261 -9.81 -10.65 8.58
N LEU A 262 -9.79 -10.73 9.92
CA LEU A 262 -9.43 -11.95 10.64
C LEU A 262 -10.55 -12.99 10.61
N ARG A 263 -11.79 -12.55 10.36
CA ARG A 263 -12.98 -13.42 10.27
C ARG A 263 -13.39 -13.59 8.80
N GLY A 264 -13.64 -14.84 8.40
CA GLY A 264 -14.01 -15.20 7.02
C GLY A 264 -15.20 -14.41 6.44
N PRO A 265 -16.34 -14.31 7.15
CA PRO A 265 -17.54 -13.61 6.66
C PRO A 265 -17.34 -12.11 6.44
N THR A 266 -16.56 -11.45 7.30
CA THR A 266 -16.36 -10.00 7.26
C THR A 266 -15.20 -9.57 6.36
N ARG A 267 -14.36 -10.50 5.89
CA ARG A 267 -13.13 -10.19 5.13
C ARG A 267 -13.36 -9.28 3.93
N ARG A 268 -14.36 -9.57 3.08
CA ARG A 268 -14.63 -8.73 1.90
C ARG A 268 -15.15 -7.34 2.27
N LEU A 269 -15.98 -7.27 3.31
CA LEU A 269 -16.49 -6.00 3.80
C LEU A 269 -15.34 -5.14 4.36
N ALA A 270 -14.48 -5.72 5.20
CA ALA A 270 -13.33 -5.04 5.77
C ALA A 270 -12.35 -4.52 4.70
N LEU A 271 -12.06 -5.34 3.68
CA LEU A 271 -11.23 -4.93 2.56
C LEU A 271 -11.90 -3.84 1.70
N GLY A 272 -13.21 -3.94 1.47
CA GLY A 272 -13.97 -2.94 0.71
C GLY A 272 -14.03 -1.59 1.43
N ILE A 273 -14.28 -1.60 2.74
CA ILE A 273 -14.23 -0.41 3.59
C ILE A 273 -12.80 0.15 3.60
N GLY A 274 -11.79 -0.70 3.77
CA GLY A 274 -10.38 -0.29 3.71
C GLY A 274 -9.99 0.39 2.40
N ILE A 275 -10.48 -0.10 1.26
CA ILE A 275 -10.31 0.57 -0.04
C ILE A 275 -10.99 1.94 -0.03
N GLY A 276 -12.25 2.02 0.39
CA GLY A 276 -12.99 3.29 0.44
C GLY A 276 -12.29 4.33 1.33
N VAL A 277 -11.90 3.93 2.53
CA VAL A 277 -11.19 4.78 3.50
C VAL A 277 -9.84 5.22 2.96
N ALA A 278 -9.04 4.30 2.37
CA ALA A 278 -7.76 4.65 1.77
C ALA A 278 -7.90 5.66 0.63
N LEU A 279 -8.94 5.55 -0.20
CA LEU A 279 -9.22 6.52 -1.27
C LEU A 279 -9.64 7.88 -0.71
N VAL A 280 -10.44 7.90 0.36
CA VAL A 280 -10.80 9.15 1.05
C VAL A 280 -9.56 9.83 1.61
N TYR A 281 -8.69 9.10 2.31
CA TYR A 281 -7.43 9.65 2.82
C TYR A 281 -6.56 10.18 1.69
N TRP A 282 -6.43 9.41 0.61
CA TRP A 282 -5.61 9.78 -0.54
C TRP A 282 -6.03 11.10 -1.18
N VAL A 283 -7.34 11.32 -1.34
CA VAL A 283 -7.90 12.49 -2.02
C VAL A 283 -8.00 13.69 -1.08
N VAL A 284 -8.48 13.49 0.14
CA VAL A 284 -8.86 14.58 1.06
C VAL A 284 -7.75 14.98 2.02
N ALA A 285 -6.94 14.02 2.48
CA ALA A 285 -5.92 14.27 3.51
C ALA A 285 -4.50 14.27 2.95
N GLN A 286 -4.27 13.56 1.83
CA GLN A 286 -2.95 13.40 1.22
C GLN A 286 -2.81 14.14 -0.11
N ASN A 287 -3.89 14.71 -0.66
CA ASN A 287 -3.89 15.46 -1.92
C ASN A 287 -3.16 14.78 -3.08
N PHE A 288 -3.42 13.48 -3.27
CA PHE A 288 -2.74 12.65 -4.25
C PHE A 288 -1.21 12.58 -4.06
N GLY A 289 -0.72 12.79 -2.83
CA GLY A 289 0.72 12.95 -2.53
C GLY A 289 1.29 14.31 -2.92
N GLY A 290 0.44 15.30 -3.23
CA GLY A 290 0.87 16.62 -3.70
C GLY A 290 1.43 16.61 -5.12
N ILE A 291 1.12 15.61 -5.94
CA ILE A 291 1.68 15.49 -7.31
C ILE A 291 1.48 16.77 -8.15
N PHE A 292 0.39 17.49 -7.91
CA PHE A 292 0.08 18.72 -8.64
C PHE A 292 0.83 19.96 -8.15
N THR A 293 1.53 19.90 -7.02
CA THR A 293 2.33 21.02 -6.49
C THR A 293 3.71 21.12 -7.16
N GLY A 294 4.14 20.04 -7.82
CA GLY A 294 5.50 19.92 -8.37
C GLY A 294 6.58 19.72 -7.31
N GLN A 295 6.21 19.24 -6.11
CA GLN A 295 7.11 18.93 -5.00
C GLN A 295 7.00 17.48 -4.49
N ALA A 296 6.08 16.68 -5.04
CA ALA A 296 5.83 15.31 -4.59
C ALA A 296 7.00 14.36 -4.83
N THR A 297 7.27 13.48 -3.87
CA THR A 297 8.23 12.37 -4.00
C THR A 297 7.59 11.07 -4.49
N ASP A 298 6.30 10.90 -4.23
CA ASP A 298 5.49 9.69 -4.45
C ASP A 298 4.00 10.05 -4.33
N PRO A 299 3.05 9.15 -4.68
CA PRO A 299 1.61 9.42 -4.59
C PRO A 299 1.04 9.26 -3.16
N ASN A 300 1.86 9.12 -2.12
CA ASN A 300 1.50 8.78 -0.74
C ASN A 300 0.92 7.36 -0.58
N SER A 301 0.43 7.04 0.62
CA SER A 301 0.10 5.68 1.06
C SER A 301 -1.21 5.13 0.50
N GLY A 302 -2.16 6.00 0.12
CA GLY A 302 -3.49 5.62 -0.37
C GLY A 302 -3.52 4.54 -1.46
N PRO A 303 -2.82 4.70 -2.60
CA PRO A 303 -2.80 3.71 -3.66
C PRO A 303 -2.20 2.36 -3.21
N VAL A 304 -1.22 2.39 -2.31
CA VAL A 304 -0.58 1.19 -1.79
C VAL A 304 -1.50 0.45 -0.82
N TRP A 305 -2.28 1.17 0.00
CA TRP A 305 -3.35 0.58 0.80
C TRP A 305 -4.39 -0.16 -0.04
N VAL A 306 -4.82 0.45 -1.15
CA VAL A 306 -5.72 -0.20 -2.12
C VAL A 306 -5.07 -1.45 -2.71
N LEU A 307 -3.79 -1.36 -3.09
CA LEU A 307 -3.03 -2.51 -3.61
C LEU A 307 -2.98 -3.67 -2.61
N LEU A 308 -2.68 -3.40 -1.33
CA LEU A 308 -2.68 -4.40 -0.26
C LEU A 308 -4.06 -5.05 -0.10
N ALA A 309 -5.14 -4.25 -0.15
CA ALA A 309 -6.49 -4.78 -0.05
C ALA A 309 -6.82 -5.73 -1.22
N LEU A 310 -6.41 -5.36 -2.42
CA LEU A 310 -6.57 -6.18 -3.63
C LEU A 310 -5.72 -7.46 -3.60
N LEU A 311 -4.52 -7.41 -3.01
CA LEU A 311 -3.68 -8.59 -2.78
C LEU A 311 -4.35 -9.61 -1.85
N LEU A 312 -5.04 -9.09 -0.84
CA LEU A 312 -5.75 -9.86 0.18
C LEU A 312 -7.19 -10.23 -0.23
N TRP A 313 -7.65 -9.85 -1.42
CA TRP A 313 -9.02 -10.09 -1.84
C TRP A 313 -9.32 -11.58 -2.07
N PRO A 314 -10.36 -12.16 -1.42
CA PRO A 314 -10.73 -13.57 -1.61
C PRO A 314 -11.19 -13.87 -3.03
N ARG A 315 -10.44 -14.70 -3.73
CA ARG A 315 -10.78 -15.34 -5.01
C ARG A 315 -11.68 -16.54 -4.75
N ARG A 316 -12.64 -16.77 -5.63
CA ARG A 316 -13.47 -17.98 -5.57
C ARG A 316 -12.59 -19.16 -6.03
N THR A 317 -12.31 -20.10 -5.14
CA THR A 317 -11.81 -21.43 -5.51
C THR A 317 -12.98 -22.19 -6.14
N CYS A 318 -12.79 -22.72 -7.35
CA CYS A 318 -13.74 -23.68 -7.90
C CYS A 318 -13.63 -24.93 -7.03
N ALA A 319 -14.72 -25.33 -6.36
CA ALA A 319 -14.74 -26.60 -5.67
C ALA A 319 -14.55 -27.69 -6.73
N MET A 320 -13.39 -28.34 -6.73
CA MET A 320 -13.27 -29.64 -7.36
C MET A 320 -14.12 -30.56 -6.51
N ASN A 321 -15.30 -30.92 -7.00
CA ASN A 321 -16.09 -31.99 -6.40
C ASN A 321 -15.21 -33.24 -6.42
N HIS A 322 -14.63 -33.60 -5.27
CA HIS A 322 -14.21 -34.97 -5.04
C HIS A 322 -15.48 -35.77 -4.86
N GLU A 323 -16.04 -36.20 -5.99
CA GLU A 323 -17.08 -37.20 -6.01
C GLU A 323 -16.44 -38.51 -5.53
N LYS A 324 -16.76 -38.85 -4.28
CA LYS A 324 -16.55 -40.20 -3.75
C LYS A 324 -17.63 -41.08 -4.38
N THR A 325 -17.23 -41.94 -5.32
CA THR A 325 -17.88 -43.23 -5.57
C THR A 325 -16.83 -44.18 -6.11
#